data_AF-A0A5N6MNV8-F1
#
_entry.id   AF-A0A5N6MNV8-F1
#
_cell.length_a   1.000
_cell.length_b   1.000
_cell.length_c   1.000
_cell.angle_alpha   90.00
_cell.angle_beta   90.00
_cell.angle_gamma   90.00
#
_symmetry.space_group_name_H-M   'P 1'
#
loop_
_entity.id
_entity.type
_entity.pdbx_description
1 polymer ?
#
loop_
_entity_poly.entity_id
_entity_poly.type
_entity_poly.pdbx_seq_one_letter_code
_entity_poly.pdbx_strand_id
1 'polypeptide(L)'
;MSGVWLFKQNGVVRRVESPGSDSFQGSARRKILVHVTSNEVVTSYDMLERILSSLGWERYYDDPDMLQFHKRSSVHLISLPKDFNKFKSMHMYDIVVKNRNMFEVRDLVLKLKTRRKTMSGVWVFKQNGVVQLVDSPTSDSFQGSARRKVLVHVPTNEVVTSYYMLERILLSLGWERYYDDPDLLQFHKRLTMHLISLPKDFNKFKSMHMFDIVVKNRHMFEVRDM
;
A
#
# COMPACT_ATOMS: atom_id res chain seq x y z
N MET A 1 -17.06 -20.40 -1.47
CA MET A 1 -16.13 -21.37 -0.86
C MET A 1 -16.51 -22.74 -1.40
N SER A 2 -15.71 -23.31 -2.30
CA SER A 2 -15.86 -24.70 -2.73
C SER A 2 -14.70 -25.47 -2.14
N GLY A 3 -15.00 -26.31 -1.14
CA GLY A 3 -14.11 -27.32 -0.61
C GLY A 3 -14.98 -28.56 -0.41
N VAL A 4 -14.59 -29.67 -1.03
CA VAL A 4 -15.31 -30.94 -0.93
C VAL A 4 -15.00 -31.54 0.44
N TRP A 5 -16.06 -31.85 1.20
CA TRP A 5 -15.97 -32.49 2.52
C TRP A 5 -16.16 -33.99 2.35
N LEU A 6 -15.16 -34.79 2.76
CA LEU A 6 -15.28 -36.24 2.86
C LEU A 6 -15.51 -36.61 4.33
N PHE A 7 -16.74 -37.01 4.65
CA PHE A 7 -17.12 -37.47 5.98
C PHE A 7 -16.77 -38.95 6.13
N LYS A 8 -16.06 -39.31 7.21
CA LYS A 8 -16.02 -40.68 7.74
C LYS A 8 -16.40 -40.66 9.22
N GLN A 9 -17.09 -41.71 9.67
CA GLN A 9 -17.94 -41.81 10.87
C GLN A 9 -17.24 -41.70 12.25
N ASN A 10 -16.00 -41.22 12.31
CA ASN A 10 -15.15 -41.40 13.50
C ASN A 10 -14.55 -40.08 14.02
N GLY A 11 -15.15 -38.93 13.68
CA GLY A 11 -15.05 -37.71 14.49
C GLY A 11 -13.70 -37.01 14.64
N VAL A 12 -12.64 -37.39 13.93
CA VAL A 12 -11.34 -36.69 13.98
C VAL A 12 -11.09 -35.89 12.69
N VAL A 13 -11.01 -34.56 12.83
CA VAL A 13 -10.64 -33.64 11.74
C VAL A 13 -9.12 -33.56 11.65
N ARG A 14 -8.53 -34.12 10.58
CA ARG A 14 -7.15 -33.82 10.20
C ARG A 14 -7.18 -32.90 8.99
N ARG A 15 -6.74 -31.65 9.17
CA ARG A 15 -6.48 -30.72 8.07
C ARG A 15 -5.34 -31.30 7.24
N VAL A 16 -5.64 -31.74 6.01
CA VAL A 16 -4.59 -32.04 5.03
C VAL A 16 -4.19 -30.71 4.41
N GLU A 17 -3.03 -30.20 4.81
CA GLU A 17 -2.41 -29.05 4.15
C GLU A 17 -1.69 -29.53 2.88
N SER A 18 -1.90 -28.81 1.78
CA SER A 18 -1.07 -28.85 0.58
C SER A 18 -1.03 -27.45 -0.03
N PRO A 19 0.09 -27.09 -0.69
CA PRO A 19 0.82 -25.87 -0.38
C PRO A 19 0.54 -24.74 -1.38
N GLY A 20 0.66 -23.50 -0.93
CA GLY A 20 0.67 -22.32 -1.80
C GLY A 20 0.10 -21.09 -1.11
N SER A 21 1.01 -20.25 -0.63
CA SER A 21 0.82 -18.96 0.04
C SER A 21 -0.40 -18.15 -0.41
N ASP A 22 -1.25 -17.79 0.55
CA ASP A 22 -1.41 -16.40 0.97
C ASP A 22 -2.26 -16.35 2.23
N SER A 23 -1.56 -16.31 3.37
CA SER A 23 -2.12 -16.20 4.70
C SER A 23 -2.70 -14.81 4.94
N PHE A 24 -3.90 -14.55 4.43
CA PHE A 24 -4.79 -13.52 4.98
C PHE A 24 -6.16 -14.16 5.22
N GLN A 25 -6.33 -14.81 6.37
CA GLN A 25 -7.64 -15.22 6.86
C GLN A 25 -8.48 -13.98 7.18
N GLY A 26 -9.47 -13.69 6.34
CA GLY A 26 -10.49 -12.69 6.62
C GLY A 26 -11.26 -12.19 5.39
N SER A 27 -11.89 -13.10 4.62
CA SER A 27 -12.94 -12.79 3.63
C SER A 27 -12.61 -11.73 2.56
N ALA A 28 -12.13 -12.14 1.38
CA ALA A 28 -12.42 -11.59 0.05
C ALA A 28 -12.67 -10.06 -0.13
N ARG A 29 -11.99 -9.17 0.61
CA ARG A 29 -12.09 -7.72 0.40
C ARG A 29 -11.01 -7.28 -0.58
N ARG A 30 -11.36 -7.23 -1.86
CA ARG A 30 -10.47 -6.66 -2.89
C ARG A 30 -10.23 -5.19 -2.55
N LYS A 31 -8.96 -4.79 -2.40
CA LYS A 31 -8.62 -3.37 -2.24
C LYS A 31 -8.77 -2.64 -3.57
N ILE A 32 -9.25 -1.40 -3.52
CA ILE A 32 -9.38 -0.51 -4.69
C ILE A 32 -8.75 0.84 -4.39
N LEU A 33 -8.14 1.45 -5.40
CA LEU A 33 -7.66 2.82 -5.33
C LEU A 33 -8.78 3.77 -5.76
N VAL A 34 -9.05 4.79 -4.96
CA VAL A 34 -10.09 5.79 -5.22
C VAL A 34 -9.44 7.16 -5.27
N HIS A 35 -9.80 7.94 -6.28
CA HIS A 35 -9.46 9.37 -6.32
C HIS A 35 -10.44 10.14 -5.44
N VAL A 36 -9.92 10.82 -4.42
CA VAL A 36 -10.74 11.40 -3.35
C VAL A 36 -11.66 12.49 -3.91
N THR A 37 -11.16 13.38 -4.77
CA THR A 37 -11.92 14.53 -5.26
C THR A 37 -13.09 14.15 -6.16
N SER A 38 -12.92 13.14 -7.04
CA SER A 38 -14.02 12.68 -7.93
C SER A 38 -14.82 11.52 -7.33
N ASN A 39 -14.34 10.90 -6.25
CA ASN A 39 -14.87 9.66 -5.68
C ASN A 39 -14.94 8.49 -6.68
N GLU A 40 -14.13 8.52 -7.74
CA GLU A 40 -14.09 7.48 -8.75
C GLU A 40 -13.03 6.42 -8.43
N VAL A 41 -13.35 5.16 -8.74
CA VAL A 41 -12.40 4.05 -8.64
C VAL A 41 -11.44 4.10 -9.83
N VAL A 42 -10.14 4.02 -9.57
CA VAL A 42 -9.12 3.91 -10.62
C VAL A 42 -9.18 2.50 -11.22
N THR A 43 -9.58 2.41 -12.49
CA THR A 43 -9.80 1.14 -13.19
C THR A 43 -8.79 0.86 -14.31
N SER A 44 -7.97 1.85 -14.70
CA SER A 44 -6.92 1.70 -15.73
C SER A 44 -5.74 2.64 -15.48
N TYR A 45 -4.62 2.38 -16.18
CA TYR A 45 -3.46 3.28 -16.14
C TYR A 45 -3.69 4.59 -16.90
N ASP A 46 -4.49 4.64 -17.97
CA ASP A 46 -4.82 5.89 -18.65
C ASP A 46 -5.56 6.86 -17.71
N MET A 47 -6.49 6.32 -16.92
CA MET A 47 -7.21 7.09 -15.91
C MET A 47 -6.26 7.57 -14.82
N LEU A 48 -5.42 6.67 -14.28
CA LEU A 48 -4.45 7.02 -13.24
C LEU A 48 -3.47 8.09 -13.73
N GLU A 49 -2.93 7.93 -14.94
CA GLU A 49 -2.01 8.87 -15.57
C GLU A 49 -2.64 10.24 -15.73
N ARG A 50 -3.87 10.35 -16.25
CA ARG A 50 -4.56 11.65 -16.35
C ARG A 50 -4.66 12.36 -14.99
N ILE A 51 -4.99 11.61 -13.93
CA ILE A 51 -5.08 12.17 -12.58
C ILE A 51 -3.69 12.59 -12.10
N LEU A 52 -2.69 11.72 -12.20
CA LEU A 52 -1.32 11.98 -11.78
C LEU A 52 -0.72 13.19 -12.53
N SER A 53 -0.95 13.30 -13.84
CA SER A 53 -0.53 14.45 -14.65
C SER A 53 -1.14 15.75 -14.17
N SER A 54 -2.42 15.75 -13.78
CA SER A 54 -3.05 16.94 -13.17
C SER A 54 -2.42 17.33 -11.81
N LEU A 55 -1.75 16.40 -11.15
CA LEU A 55 -1.01 16.59 -9.89
C LEU A 55 0.50 16.88 -10.11
N GLY A 56 0.92 17.09 -11.36
CA GLY A 56 2.31 17.40 -11.73
C GLY A 56 3.26 16.20 -11.77
N TRP A 57 2.72 14.98 -11.91
CA TRP A 57 3.51 13.79 -12.20
C TRP A 57 3.65 13.57 -13.69
N GLU A 58 4.79 13.04 -14.10
CA GLU A 58 5.07 12.79 -15.51
C GLU A 58 5.76 11.46 -15.71
N ARG A 59 5.66 10.94 -16.93
CA ARG A 59 6.45 9.79 -17.37
C ARG A 59 7.92 10.07 -17.12
N TYR A 60 8.56 9.21 -16.33
CA TYR A 60 9.97 9.38 -15.98
C TYR A 60 10.87 8.73 -17.03
N TYR A 61 10.67 7.43 -17.27
CA TYR A 61 11.36 6.69 -18.31
C TYR A 61 10.39 5.76 -19.03
N ASP A 62 10.71 5.47 -20.28
CA ASP A 62 10.08 4.41 -21.06
C ASP A 62 10.83 3.09 -20.78
N ASP A 63 10.51 2.49 -19.64
CA ASP A 63 11.01 1.16 -19.27
C ASP A 63 10.10 0.09 -19.92
N PRO A 64 10.67 -0.89 -20.64
CA PRO A 64 9.89 -1.93 -21.29
C PRO A 64 9.09 -2.78 -20.30
N ASP A 65 9.56 -2.94 -19.05
CA ASP A 65 9.02 -3.86 -18.07
C ASP A 65 8.14 -3.19 -16.99
N MET A 66 8.26 -1.86 -16.83
CA MET A 66 7.53 -1.14 -15.79
C MET A 66 7.10 0.27 -16.18
N LEU A 67 6.13 0.76 -15.41
CA LEU A 67 5.47 2.02 -15.63
C LEU A 67 5.87 2.99 -14.52
N GLN A 68 6.71 3.98 -14.84
CA GLN A 68 7.25 4.91 -13.85
C GLN A 68 6.74 6.34 -14.03
N PHE A 69 6.49 7.00 -12.90
CA PHE A 69 6.14 8.41 -12.84
C PHE A 69 7.06 9.14 -11.86
N HIS A 70 7.52 10.32 -12.25
CA HIS A 70 8.23 11.24 -11.36
C HIS A 70 7.42 12.50 -11.10
N LYS A 71 7.63 13.13 -9.96
CA LYS A 71 6.97 14.40 -9.62
C LYS A 71 7.97 15.53 -9.69
N ARG A 72 7.81 16.46 -10.65
CA ARG A 72 8.77 17.55 -10.92
C ARG A 72 9.23 18.34 -9.69
N SER A 73 8.34 18.50 -8.71
CA SER A 73 8.60 19.29 -7.50
C SER A 73 9.23 18.49 -6.35
N SER A 74 9.59 17.22 -6.54
CA SER A 74 10.09 16.37 -5.45
C SER A 74 10.88 15.15 -5.91
N VAL A 75 11.55 14.49 -4.97
CA VAL A 75 12.33 13.26 -5.17
C VAL A 75 11.48 11.99 -5.42
N HIS A 76 10.16 12.12 -5.51
CA HIS A 76 9.27 10.96 -5.45
C HIS A 76 9.12 10.29 -6.82
N LEU A 77 9.20 8.96 -6.80
CA LEU A 77 8.85 8.09 -7.92
C LEU A 77 7.73 7.13 -7.56
N ILE A 78 6.83 6.89 -8.51
CA ILE A 78 5.83 5.83 -8.45
C ILE A 78 6.21 4.80 -9.50
N SER A 79 6.32 3.54 -9.09
CA SER A 79 6.71 2.42 -9.95
C SER A 79 5.61 1.37 -9.95
N LEU A 80 5.02 1.15 -11.12
CA LEU A 80 3.88 0.26 -11.31
C LEU A 80 4.24 -0.83 -12.32
N PRO A 81 3.65 -2.03 -12.21
CA PRO A 81 3.79 -3.03 -13.26
C PRO A 81 3.13 -2.54 -14.55
N LYS A 82 3.66 -2.88 -15.71
CA LYS A 82 3.10 -2.45 -17.00
C LYS A 82 1.69 -2.99 -17.26
N ASP A 83 1.40 -4.20 -16.77
CA ASP A 83 0.09 -4.82 -16.80
C ASP A 83 -0.74 -4.43 -15.56
N PHE A 84 -1.90 -3.81 -15.76
CA PHE A 84 -2.80 -3.39 -14.70
C PHE A 84 -3.37 -4.58 -13.89
N ASN A 85 -3.39 -5.79 -14.44
CA ASN A 85 -3.80 -6.97 -13.66
C ASN A 85 -2.81 -7.34 -12.55
N LYS A 86 -1.56 -6.87 -12.67
CA LYS A 86 -0.54 -7.00 -11.62
C LYS A 86 -0.60 -5.85 -10.61
N PHE A 87 -1.50 -4.88 -10.79
CA PHE A 87 -1.71 -3.77 -9.86
C PHE A 87 -2.36 -4.26 -8.56
N LYS A 88 -1.54 -4.32 -7.52
CA LYS A 88 -1.84 -4.81 -6.17
C LYS A 88 -1.91 -3.69 -5.13
N SER A 89 -2.41 -4.03 -3.94
CA SER A 89 -2.59 -3.11 -2.82
C SER A 89 -1.32 -2.33 -2.44
N MET A 90 -0.13 -2.93 -2.52
CA MET A 90 1.09 -2.20 -2.18
C MET A 90 1.39 -1.05 -3.14
N HIS A 91 1.09 -1.22 -4.44
CA HIS A 91 1.21 -0.14 -5.42
C HIS A 91 0.16 0.96 -5.15
N MET A 92 -1.05 0.58 -4.74
CA MET A 92 -2.08 1.54 -4.34
C MET A 92 -1.63 2.36 -3.12
N TYR A 93 -1.10 1.71 -2.08
CA TYR A 93 -0.61 2.41 -0.89
C TYR A 93 0.62 3.27 -1.18
N ASP A 94 1.50 2.85 -2.09
CA ASP A 94 2.62 3.67 -2.54
C ASP A 94 2.14 5.00 -3.14
N ILE A 95 1.15 4.94 -4.03
CA ILE A 95 0.51 6.13 -4.61
C ILE A 95 -0.07 7.02 -3.50
N VAL A 96 -0.79 6.44 -2.54
CA VAL A 96 -1.38 7.19 -1.41
C VAL A 96 -0.32 7.85 -0.55
N VAL A 97 0.77 7.16 -0.22
CA VAL A 97 1.87 7.72 0.58
C VAL A 97 2.47 8.95 -0.11
N LYS A 98 2.64 8.91 -1.43
CA LYS A 98 3.23 9.99 -2.24
C LYS A 98 2.25 11.10 -2.64
N ASN A 99 0.95 10.83 -2.57
CA ASN A 99 -0.13 11.75 -2.95
C ASN A 99 -1.19 11.83 -1.85
N ARG A 100 -0.74 12.11 -0.62
CA ARG A 100 -1.63 12.21 0.55
C ARG A 100 -2.84 13.11 0.24
N ASN A 101 -4.01 12.69 0.71
CA ASN A 101 -5.31 13.35 0.54
C ASN A 101 -5.87 13.37 -0.89
N MET A 102 -5.11 13.00 -1.92
CA MET A 102 -5.61 12.90 -3.29
C MET A 102 -6.17 11.50 -3.61
N PHE A 103 -5.60 10.48 -2.97
CA PHE A 103 -6.03 9.10 -3.13
C PHE A 103 -6.25 8.42 -1.79
N GLU A 104 -7.09 7.39 -1.82
CA GLU A 104 -7.26 6.46 -0.71
C GLU A 104 -7.48 5.03 -1.21
N VAL A 105 -7.19 4.06 -0.33
CA VAL A 105 -7.44 2.64 -0.60
C VAL A 105 -8.67 2.19 0.18
N ARG A 106 -9.72 1.75 -0.52
CA ARG A 106 -10.96 1.25 0.09
C ARG A 106 -11.11 -0.27 -0.06
N ASP A 107 -11.89 -0.88 0.82
CA ASP A 107 -12.35 -2.26 0.68
C ASP A 107 -13.53 -2.34 -0.29
N LEU A 108 -13.38 -3.09 -1.37
CA LEU A 108 -14.49 -3.44 -2.23
C LEU A 108 -15.24 -4.61 -1.61
N VAL A 109 -16.33 -4.28 -0.91
CA VAL A 109 -17.28 -5.26 -0.40
C VAL A 109 -18.24 -5.59 -1.53
N LEU A 110 -18.00 -6.71 -2.24
CA LEU A 110 -19.00 -7.26 -3.16
C LEU A 110 -20.21 -7.68 -2.31
N LYS A 111 -21.26 -6.86 -2.30
CA LYS A 111 -22.59 -7.32 -1.89
C LYS A 111 -23.05 -8.33 -2.94
N LEU A 112 -22.65 -9.60 -2.78
CA LEU A 112 -23.30 -10.70 -3.48
C LEU A 112 -24.78 -10.61 -3.13
N LYS A 113 -25.62 -10.31 -4.13
CA LYS A 113 -27.08 -10.45 -4.03
C LYS A 113 -27.40 -11.94 -3.93
N THR A 114 -27.08 -12.56 -2.80
CA THR A 114 -27.64 -13.86 -2.46
C THR A 114 -28.97 -13.56 -1.77
N ARG A 115 -30.08 -13.80 -2.47
CA ARG A 115 -31.37 -14.00 -1.82
C ARG A 115 -31.25 -15.24 -0.92
N ARG A 116 -30.76 -15.04 0.29
CA ARG A 116 -31.02 -15.87 1.47
C ARG A 116 -30.67 -15.05 2.70
N LYS A 117 -31.74 -14.61 3.34
CA LYS A 117 -31.75 -13.95 4.64
C LYS A 117 -31.20 -14.96 5.67
N THR A 118 -30.03 -14.69 6.21
CA THR A 118 -29.66 -15.18 7.55
C THR A 118 -29.06 -13.98 8.24
N MET A 119 -29.84 -13.44 9.18
CA MET A 119 -29.52 -12.22 9.91
C MET A 119 -28.49 -12.51 10.99
N SER A 120 -27.41 -11.75 11.00
CA SER A 120 -26.63 -11.49 12.21
C SER A 120 -26.14 -10.05 12.15
N GLY A 121 -26.66 -9.22 13.05
CA GLY A 121 -26.36 -7.79 13.18
C GLY A 121 -27.64 -6.94 13.22
N VAL A 122 -27.92 -6.37 14.38
CA VAL A 122 -29.09 -5.50 14.66
C VAL A 122 -28.94 -4.17 13.91
N TRP A 123 -29.97 -3.77 13.15
CA TRP A 123 -30.08 -2.44 12.54
C TRP A 123 -31.28 -1.71 13.16
N VAL A 124 -31.05 -0.54 13.76
CA VAL A 124 -32.14 0.35 14.19
C VAL A 124 -32.29 1.44 13.13
N PHE A 125 -33.42 1.43 12.42
CA PHE A 125 -33.81 2.45 11.45
C PHE A 125 -34.80 3.43 12.10
N LYS A 126 -34.58 4.74 11.97
CA LYS A 126 -35.61 5.77 12.25
C LYS A 126 -36.18 6.31 10.93
N GLN A 127 -37.47 6.66 10.95
CA GLN A 127 -38.39 6.81 9.82
C GLN A 127 -38.13 7.96 8.82
N ASN A 128 -36.96 8.61 8.85
CA ASN A 128 -36.78 9.90 8.16
C ASN A 128 -35.70 9.89 7.06
N GLY A 129 -35.17 8.72 6.69
CA GLY A 129 -34.54 8.52 5.37
C GLY A 129 -33.25 9.29 5.03
N VAL A 130 -32.66 10.06 5.95
CA VAL A 130 -31.37 10.74 5.73
C VAL A 130 -30.27 9.98 6.47
N VAL A 131 -29.34 9.40 5.71
CA VAL A 131 -28.06 8.92 6.25
C VAL A 131 -27.14 10.12 6.34
N GLN A 132 -27.09 10.73 7.52
CA GLN A 132 -25.96 11.58 7.89
C GLN A 132 -24.76 10.66 8.08
N LEU A 133 -23.70 10.88 7.31
CA LEU A 133 -22.38 10.32 7.59
C LEU A 133 -21.97 10.86 8.95
N VAL A 134 -22.15 10.05 10.00
CA VAL A 134 -21.53 10.34 11.28
C VAL A 134 -20.05 10.06 11.05
N ASP A 135 -19.26 11.12 11.00
CA ASP A 135 -17.81 11.05 11.11
C ASP A 135 -17.51 10.23 12.36
N SER A 136 -17.20 8.94 12.13
CA SER A 136 -16.40 8.22 13.10
C SER A 136 -15.12 9.03 13.18
N PRO A 137 -14.69 9.45 14.38
CA PRO A 137 -13.54 10.34 14.49
C PRO A 137 -12.38 9.66 13.78
N THR A 138 -12.05 10.17 12.60
CA THR A 138 -10.77 9.93 11.95
C THR A 138 -9.74 10.72 12.75
N SER A 139 -9.50 10.27 13.99
CA SER A 139 -8.24 10.50 14.67
C SER A 139 -7.24 9.57 13.98
N ASP A 140 -6.35 10.01 13.10
CA ASP A 140 -5.87 11.35 12.90
C ASP A 140 -5.58 11.54 11.41
N SER A 141 -5.88 12.75 10.95
CA SER A 141 -5.00 13.46 10.03
C SER A 141 -3.54 12.98 10.20
N PHE A 142 -2.79 12.75 9.12
CA PHE A 142 -1.33 12.58 9.18
C PHE A 142 -0.59 13.86 9.67
N GLN A 143 -1.29 14.73 10.40
CA GLN A 143 -0.89 15.90 11.16
C GLN A 143 -1.25 15.76 12.67
N GLY A 144 -1.56 14.56 13.17
CA GLY A 144 -1.72 14.32 14.60
C GLY A 144 -0.38 14.46 15.34
N SER A 145 -0.24 15.54 16.11
CA SER A 145 0.77 15.85 17.14
C SER A 145 2.24 15.54 16.80
N ALA A 146 3.08 16.57 16.79
CA ALA A 146 4.49 16.57 16.38
C ALA A 146 5.45 15.70 17.23
N ARG A 147 5.15 14.41 17.40
CA ARG A 147 6.12 13.42 17.86
C ARG A 147 7.02 13.06 16.68
N ARG A 148 8.32 13.07 16.94
CA ARG A 148 9.32 12.79 15.91
C ARG A 148 9.16 11.33 15.51
N LYS A 149 8.73 11.07 14.27
CA LYS A 149 8.65 9.71 13.75
C LYS A 149 10.03 9.18 13.40
N VAL A 150 10.28 7.93 13.72
CA VAL A 150 11.54 7.21 13.43
C VAL A 150 11.26 5.92 12.67
N LEU A 151 12.16 5.56 11.76
CA LEU A 151 12.14 4.27 11.08
C LEU A 151 12.91 3.26 11.92
N VAL A 152 12.29 2.14 12.25
CA VAL A 152 12.88 1.06 13.05
C VAL A 152 13.03 -0.19 12.20
N HIS A 153 14.19 -0.83 12.30
CA HIS A 153 14.41 -2.17 11.74
C HIS A 153 13.85 -3.21 12.72
N VAL A 154 12.78 -3.89 12.31
CA VAL A 154 11.99 -4.75 13.20
C VAL A 154 12.83 -5.89 13.81
N PRO A 155 13.67 -6.63 13.06
CA PRO A 155 14.45 -7.72 13.63
C PRO A 155 15.47 -7.31 14.70
N THR A 156 16.12 -6.15 14.56
CA THR A 156 17.14 -5.69 15.53
C THR A 156 16.60 -4.71 16.55
N ASN A 157 15.37 -4.22 16.34
CA ASN A 157 14.74 -3.16 17.13
C ASN A 157 15.55 -1.84 17.17
N GLU A 158 16.43 -1.62 16.18
CA GLU A 158 17.28 -0.44 16.11
C GLU A 158 16.64 0.66 15.25
N VAL A 159 16.80 1.92 15.69
CA VAL A 159 16.41 3.08 14.90
C VAL A 159 17.39 3.28 13.76
N VAL A 160 16.88 3.45 12.55
CA VAL A 160 17.67 3.81 11.36
C VAL A 160 18.09 5.27 11.46
N THR A 161 19.38 5.50 11.72
CA THR A 161 19.94 6.84 11.96
C THR A 161 20.76 7.39 10.79
N SER A 162 21.02 6.59 9.75
CA SER A 162 21.79 7.02 8.58
C SER A 162 21.46 6.21 7.32
N TYR A 163 21.81 6.74 6.14
CA TYR A 163 21.71 5.98 4.89
C TYR A 163 22.67 4.80 4.81
N TYR A 164 23.84 4.87 5.44
CA TYR A 164 24.75 3.72 5.50
C TYR A 164 24.10 2.51 6.18
N MET A 165 23.42 2.74 7.31
CA MET A 165 22.66 1.69 8.00
C MET A 165 21.48 1.20 7.17
N LEU A 166 20.66 2.12 6.62
CA LEU A 166 19.51 1.76 5.81
C LEU A 166 19.91 0.94 4.57
N GLU A 167 20.95 1.38 3.87
CA GLU A 167 21.49 0.72 2.69
C GLU A 167 21.94 -0.70 3.01
N ARG A 168 22.73 -0.92 4.06
CA ARG A 168 23.15 -2.27 4.47
C ARG A 168 21.95 -3.20 4.67
N ILE A 169 20.89 -2.72 5.31
CA ILE A 169 19.67 -3.51 5.52
C ILE A 169 18.98 -3.78 4.18
N LEU A 170 18.77 -2.75 3.35
CA LEU A 170 18.13 -2.90 2.04
C LEU A 170 18.90 -3.87 1.13
N LEU A 171 20.23 -3.77 1.07
CA LEU A 171 21.09 -4.70 0.32
C LEU A 171 20.91 -6.13 0.82
N SER A 172 20.86 -6.35 2.15
CA SER A 172 20.62 -7.69 2.72
C SER A 172 19.24 -8.26 2.36
N LEU A 173 18.28 -7.40 2.02
CA LEU A 173 16.93 -7.75 1.57
C LEU A 173 16.81 -7.92 0.04
N GLY A 174 17.94 -7.86 -0.68
CA GLY A 174 18.00 -8.01 -2.12
C GLY A 174 17.56 -6.75 -2.88
N TRP A 175 17.65 -5.57 -2.27
CA TRP A 175 17.60 -4.31 -3.01
C TRP A 175 18.96 -4.02 -3.62
N GLU A 176 18.96 -3.34 -4.76
CA GLU A 176 20.16 -2.90 -5.45
C GLU A 176 20.11 -1.39 -5.65
N ARG A 177 21.27 -0.75 -5.79
CA ARG A 177 21.34 0.65 -6.24
C ARG A 177 20.82 0.72 -7.67
N TYR A 178 19.84 1.58 -7.90
CA TYR A 178 19.16 1.64 -9.20
C TYR A 178 19.87 2.59 -10.16
N TYR A 179 20.07 3.83 -9.74
CA TYR A 179 20.66 4.87 -10.57
C TYR A 179 21.60 5.73 -9.75
N ASP A 180 22.67 6.20 -10.40
CA ASP A 180 23.59 7.16 -9.82
C ASP A 180 23.12 8.57 -10.19
N ASP A 181 22.07 9.01 -9.52
CA ASP A 181 21.57 10.37 -9.62
C ASP A 181 22.36 11.27 -8.65
N PRO A 182 22.84 12.46 -9.08
CA PRO A 182 23.59 13.36 -8.23
C PRO A 182 22.78 13.86 -7.03
N ASP A 183 21.45 13.93 -7.12
CA ASP A 183 20.55 14.50 -6.12
C ASP A 183 19.71 13.44 -5.37
N LEU A 184 19.61 12.23 -5.91
CA LEU A 184 18.79 11.15 -5.36
C LEU A 184 19.59 9.94 -4.90
N LEU A 185 19.03 9.26 -3.90
CA LEU A 185 19.45 7.94 -3.45
C LEU A 185 18.33 6.95 -3.79
N GLN A 186 18.56 6.10 -4.79
CA GLN A 186 17.54 5.18 -5.31
C GLN A 186 17.92 3.72 -5.18
N PHE A 187 16.93 2.92 -4.78
CA PHE A 187 17.04 1.47 -4.68
C PHE A 187 15.92 0.79 -5.45
N HIS A 188 16.25 -0.24 -6.22
CA HIS A 188 15.26 -1.07 -6.90
C HIS A 188 15.32 -2.52 -6.45
N LYS A 189 14.22 -3.24 -6.66
CA LYS A 189 14.12 -4.68 -6.44
C LYS A 189 13.57 -5.35 -7.69
N ARG A 190 14.46 -5.98 -8.47
CA ARG A 190 14.17 -6.51 -9.83
C ARG A 190 12.93 -7.40 -9.88
N LEU A 191 12.79 -8.33 -8.93
CA LEU A 191 11.69 -9.30 -8.93
C LEU A 191 10.30 -8.68 -8.70
N THR A 192 10.24 -7.50 -8.09
CA THR A 192 8.98 -6.90 -7.66
C THR A 192 8.69 -5.55 -8.31
N MET A 193 9.60 -5.06 -9.16
CA MET A 193 9.50 -3.74 -9.82
C MET A 193 9.31 -2.60 -8.81
N HIS A 194 9.82 -2.77 -7.59
CA HIS A 194 9.73 -1.75 -6.56
C HIS A 194 10.89 -0.77 -6.67
N LEU A 195 10.59 0.48 -6.35
CA LEU A 195 11.55 1.56 -6.33
C LEU A 195 11.39 2.39 -5.06
N ILE A 196 12.49 2.57 -4.33
CA ILE A 196 12.58 3.49 -3.21
C ILE A 196 13.42 4.66 -3.68
N SER A 197 12.90 5.88 -3.55
CA SER A 197 13.60 7.11 -3.93
C SER A 197 13.69 8.03 -2.73
N LEU A 198 14.92 8.33 -2.33
CA LEU A 198 15.25 9.07 -1.13
C LEU A 198 16.05 10.32 -1.53
N PRO A 199 15.96 11.41 -0.75
CA PRO A 199 16.90 12.51 -0.91
C PRO A 199 18.31 12.03 -0.58
N LYS A 200 19.33 12.63 -1.18
CA LYS A 200 20.73 12.25 -0.87
C LYS A 200 21.17 12.69 0.52
N ASP A 201 20.62 13.80 1.02
CA ASP A 201 20.84 14.30 2.37
C ASP A 201 19.84 13.67 3.35
N PHE A 202 20.36 12.94 4.35
CA PHE A 202 19.55 12.27 5.37
C PHE A 202 18.76 13.25 6.23
N ASN A 203 19.17 14.52 6.36
CA ASN A 203 18.39 15.53 7.08
C ASN A 203 17.06 15.86 6.37
N LYS A 204 16.95 15.55 5.08
CA LYS A 204 15.72 15.66 4.30
C LYS A 204 14.86 14.39 4.38
N PHE A 205 15.30 13.35 5.11
CA PHE A 205 14.57 12.11 5.29
C PHE A 205 13.33 12.31 6.17
N LYS A 206 12.15 12.29 5.55
CA LYS A 206 10.86 12.57 6.20
C LYS A 206 10.01 11.32 6.35
N SER A 207 8.95 11.42 7.17
CA SER A 207 8.00 10.33 7.43
C SER A 207 7.42 9.71 6.15
N MET A 208 7.19 10.50 5.10
CA MET A 208 6.72 9.99 3.80
C MET A 208 7.68 8.95 3.23
N HIS A 209 8.99 9.16 3.34
CA HIS A 209 10.02 8.26 2.85
C HIS A 209 10.10 6.99 3.72
N MET A 210 9.93 7.15 5.04
CA MET A 210 9.84 6.03 5.97
C MET A 210 8.66 5.12 5.65
N PHE A 211 7.46 5.69 5.42
CA PHE A 211 6.28 4.92 5.06
C PHE A 211 6.40 4.26 3.69
N ASP A 212 7.05 4.91 2.72
CA ASP A 212 7.35 4.32 1.43
C ASP A 212 8.18 3.03 1.57
N ILE A 213 9.23 3.08 2.39
CA ILE A 213 10.06 1.92 2.73
C ILE A 213 9.22 0.82 3.40
N VAL A 214 8.37 1.17 4.38
CA VAL A 214 7.52 0.21 5.11
C VAL A 214 6.50 -0.44 4.17
N VAL A 215 5.84 0.29 3.28
CA VAL A 215 4.89 -0.28 2.31
C VAL A 215 5.57 -1.35 1.45
N LYS A 216 6.84 -1.13 1.10
CA LYS A 216 7.63 -2.05 0.25
C LYS A 216 8.33 -3.17 1.01
N ASN A 217 8.45 -3.06 2.33
CA ASN A 217 9.23 -3.96 3.20
C ASN A 217 8.50 -4.23 4.53
N ARG A 218 7.18 -4.46 4.48
CA ARG A 218 6.27 -4.42 5.64
C ARG A 218 6.68 -5.23 6.87
N HIS A 219 7.42 -6.33 6.70
CA HIS A 219 7.85 -7.20 7.80
C HIS A 219 9.23 -6.85 8.36
N MET A 220 9.96 -5.95 7.70
CA MET A 220 11.34 -5.62 8.04
C MET A 220 11.47 -4.26 8.71
N PHE A 221 10.51 -3.37 8.45
CA PHE A 221 10.53 -2.01 8.97
C PHE A 221 9.18 -1.60 9.52
N GLU A 222 9.22 -0.71 10.49
CA GLU A 222 8.05 0.01 10.97
C GLU A 222 8.39 1.46 11.32
N VAL A 223 7.37 2.32 11.35
CA VAL A 223 7.51 3.71 11.79
C VAL A 223 6.96 3.80 13.20
N ARG A 224 7.77 4.31 14.14
CA ARG A 224 7.36 4.56 15.54
C ARG A 224 7.39 6.05 15.86
N ASP A 225 6.59 6.45 16.84
CA ASP A 225 6.70 7.76 17.46
C ASP A 225 7.80 7.75 18.53
N MET A 226 8.58 8.82 18.58
CA MET A 226 9.61 9.08 19.59
C MET A 226 9.14 10.15 20.58
#